data_AF-A0A937EP68-F1
#
_entry.id   AF-A0A937EP68-F1
#
_cell.length_a   1.000
_cell.length_b   1.000
_cell.length_c   1.000
_cell.angle_alpha   90.00
_cell.angle_beta   90.00
_cell.angle_gamma   90.00
#
_symmetry.space_group_name_H-M   'P 1'
#
loop_
_entity.id
_entity.type
_entity.pdbx_description
1 polymer ?
#
loop_
_entity_poly.entity_id
_entity_poly.type
_entity_poly.pdbx_seq_one_letter_code
_entity_poly.pdbx_strand_id
1 'polypeptide(L)'
;MSAHDAAAVPAQPVDFTVDLTAHEMTRRAHVMDALGADWDPVAMMRGEEEAYDMLYSGLDEEQQRVYDMLVSAGVLPQRGGDSASA
;
A
#
# COMPACT_ATOMS: atom_id res chain seq x y z
N MET A 1 24.15 -8.61 37.29
CA MET A 1 23.54 -7.44 36.63
C MET A 1 24.63 -6.72 35.89
N SER A 2 24.82 -7.01 34.61
CA SER A 2 25.84 -6.34 33.79
C SER A 2 25.44 -4.88 33.63
N ALA A 3 26.35 -4.00 34.06
CA ALA A 3 26.25 -2.57 33.84
C ALA A 3 26.08 -2.35 32.34
N HIS A 4 24.92 -1.84 31.93
CA HIS A 4 24.83 -1.17 30.65
C HIS A 4 25.84 -0.04 30.73
N ASP A 5 26.89 -0.16 29.92
CA ASP A 5 27.85 0.89 29.67
C ASP A 5 27.05 2.14 29.34
N ALA A 6 27.02 3.09 30.27
CA ALA A 6 26.33 4.35 30.11
C ALA A 6 27.16 5.15 29.11
N ALA A 7 27.00 4.82 27.83
CA ALA A 7 27.66 5.48 26.72
C ALA A 7 27.47 6.99 26.92
N ALA A 8 28.59 7.67 27.16
CA ALA A 8 28.63 9.07 27.52
C ALA A 8 27.84 9.87 26.47
N VAL A 9 26.77 10.55 26.91
CA VAL A 9 26.01 11.44 26.03
C VAL A 9 26.97 12.55 25.59
N PRO A 10 27.16 12.78 24.28
CA PRO A 10 28.10 13.78 23.81
C PRO A 10 27.69 15.15 24.31
N ALA A 11 28.65 15.90 24.86
CA ALA A 11 28.40 17.21 25.46
C ALA A 11 28.02 18.30 24.43
N GLN A 12 28.21 18.02 23.13
CA GLN A 12 27.90 18.93 22.02
C GLN A 12 27.20 18.17 20.89
N PRO A 13 26.33 18.83 20.10
CA PRO A 13 25.67 18.21 18.95
C PRO A 13 26.68 17.65 17.96
N VAL A 14 26.44 16.42 17.50
CA VAL A 14 27.20 15.79 16.42
C VAL A 14 26.43 15.91 15.12
N ASP A 15 27.15 15.95 14.00
CA ASP A 15 26.53 15.87 12.68
C ASP A 15 25.92 14.48 12.49
N PHE A 16 24.64 14.46 12.13
CA PHE A 16 23.85 13.24 11.97
C PHE A 16 23.15 13.30 10.62
N THR A 17 23.65 12.48 9.69
CA THR A 17 23.08 12.34 8.36
C THR A 17 22.58 10.92 8.17
N VAL A 18 21.36 10.77 7.66
CA VAL A 18 20.75 9.48 7.33
C VAL A 18 20.46 9.43 5.84
N ASP A 19 20.99 8.42 5.17
CA ASP A 19 20.63 8.13 3.78
C ASP A 19 19.30 7.37 3.75
N LEU A 20 18.20 8.11 3.50
CA LEU A 20 16.87 7.51 3.39
C LEU A 20 16.71 6.66 2.11
N THR A 21 17.51 6.90 1.06
CA THR A 21 17.47 6.10 -0.16
C THR A 21 17.99 4.70 0.10
N ALA A 22 19.10 4.56 0.82
CA ALA A 22 19.61 3.26 1.24
C ALA A 22 18.60 2.50 2.13
N HIS A 23 18.01 3.18 3.12
CA HIS A 23 17.02 2.58 4.00
C HIS A 23 15.75 2.14 3.26
N GLU A 24 15.29 2.91 2.28
CA GLU A 24 14.15 2.54 1.44
C GLU A 24 14.44 1.30 0.60
N MET A 25 15.66 1.16 0.07
CA MET A 25 16.06 -0.06 -0.65
C MET A 25 16.05 -1.29 0.27
N THR A 26 16.53 -1.15 1.52
CA THR A 26 16.44 -2.22 2.52
C THR A 26 15.00 -2.59 2.82
N ARG A 27 14.12 -1.59 3.03
CA ARG A 27 12.69 -1.84 3.27
C ARG A 27 12.04 -2.59 2.12
N ARG A 28 12.29 -2.17 0.87
CA ARG A 28 11.76 -2.84 -0.33
C ARG A 28 12.25 -4.27 -0.46
N ALA A 29 13.52 -4.53 -0.17
CA ALA A 29 14.07 -5.89 -0.20
C ALA A 29 13.33 -6.81 0.79
N HIS A 30 13.09 -6.35 2.03
CA HIS A 30 12.30 -7.10 3.00
C HIS A 30 10.84 -7.31 2.58
N VAL A 31 10.22 -6.32 1.93
CA VAL A 31 8.86 -6.47 1.39
C VAL A 31 8.83 -7.55 0.31
N MET A 32 9.77 -7.54 -0.63
CA MET A 32 9.84 -8.54 -1.70
C MET A 32 10.11 -9.94 -1.15
N ASP A 33 10.97 -10.06 -0.14
CA ASP A 33 11.22 -11.32 0.56
C ASP A 33 9.96 -11.86 1.26
N ALA A 34 9.20 -10.98 1.93
CA ALA A 34 7.95 -11.34 2.60
C ALA A 34 6.83 -11.76 1.63
N LEU A 35 6.78 -11.18 0.43
CA LEU A 35 5.84 -11.56 -0.62
C LEU A 35 6.17 -12.96 -1.19
N GLY A 36 7.46 -13.31 -1.21
CA GLY A 36 7.93 -14.62 -1.64
C GLY A 36 8.07 -14.76 -3.16
N ALA A 37 8.80 -15.80 -3.59
CA ALA A 37 9.14 -16.03 -4.99
C ALA A 37 7.94 -16.36 -5.89
N ASP A 38 6.85 -16.87 -5.31
CA ASP A 38 5.64 -17.25 -6.03
C ASP A 38 4.64 -16.09 -6.17
N TRP A 39 4.98 -14.88 -5.67
CA TRP A 39 4.09 -13.73 -5.79
C TRP A 39 3.96 -13.28 -7.25
N ASP A 40 2.75 -13.40 -7.78
CA ASP A 40 2.36 -12.86 -9.09
C ASP A 40 1.56 -11.56 -8.91
N PRO A 41 2.17 -10.38 -9.11
CA PRO A 41 1.48 -9.10 -8.94
C PRO A 41 0.33 -8.92 -9.93
N VAL A 42 0.42 -9.53 -11.12
CA VAL A 42 -0.64 -9.42 -12.14
C VAL A 42 -1.84 -10.27 -11.73
N ALA A 43 -1.61 -11.48 -11.22
CA ALA A 43 -2.69 -12.31 -10.68
C ALA A 43 -3.38 -11.65 -9.48
N MET A 44 -2.61 -11.03 -8.58
CA MET A 44 -3.14 -10.27 -7.44
C MET A 44 -4.04 -9.12 -7.91
N MET A 45 -3.57 -8.29 -8.85
CA MET A 45 -4.35 -7.17 -9.38
C MET A 45 -5.65 -7.61 -10.05
N ARG A 46 -5.63 -8.71 -10.82
CA ARG A 46 -6.84 -9.28 -11.43
C ARG A 46 -7.82 -9.79 -10.37
N GLY A 47 -7.32 -10.43 -9.32
CA GLY A 47 -8.16 -10.91 -8.21
C GLY A 47 -8.84 -9.77 -7.47
N GLU A 48 -8.14 -8.64 -7.27
CA GLU A 48 -8.72 -7.44 -6.68
C GLU A 48 -9.83 -6.84 -7.57
N GLU A 49 -9.61 -6.78 -8.89
CA GLU A 49 -10.62 -6.31 -9.84
C GLU A 49 -11.86 -7.22 -9.85
N GLU A 50 -11.67 -8.54 -9.85
CA GLU A 50 -12.77 -9.50 -9.75
C GLU A 50 -13.54 -9.36 -8.43
N ALA A 51 -12.84 -9.20 -7.31
CA ALA A 51 -13.46 -8.98 -6.01
C ALA A 51 -14.27 -7.66 -5.98
N TYR A 52 -13.74 -6.59 -6.58
CA TYR A 52 -14.44 -5.31 -6.72
C TYR A 52 -15.72 -5.47 -7.56
N ASP A 53 -15.63 -6.18 -8.68
CA ASP A 53 -16.78 -6.48 -9.55
C ASP A 53 -17.86 -7.27 -8.83
N MET A 54 -17.46 -8.25 -8.00
CA MET A 54 -18.36 -9.03 -7.16
C MET A 54 -19.03 -8.18 -6.07
N LEU A 55 -18.28 -7.29 -5.40
CA LEU A 55 -18.80 -6.44 -4.32
C LEU A 55 -19.95 -5.55 -4.79
N TYR A 56 -19.84 -5.02 -6.00
CA TYR A 56 -20.88 -4.18 -6.61
C TYR A 56 -21.73 -4.95 -7.65
N SER A 57 -21.76 -6.28 -7.55
CA SER A 57 -22.67 -7.11 -8.34
C SER A 57 -24.05 -7.15 -7.69
N GLY A 58 -25.09 -7.24 -8.52
CA GLY A 58 -26.46 -7.48 -8.02
C GLY A 58 -27.07 -6.34 -7.20
N LEU A 59 -26.62 -5.10 -7.41
CA LEU A 59 -27.20 -3.94 -6.75
C LEU A 59 -28.67 -3.76 -7.14
N ASP A 60 -29.49 -3.43 -6.16
CA ASP A 60 -30.85 -2.96 -6.42
C ASP A 60 -30.87 -1.52 -6.98
N GLU A 61 -32.05 -1.02 -7.33
CA GLU A 61 -32.21 0.30 -7.95
C GLU A 61 -31.76 1.47 -7.06
N GLU A 62 -31.84 1.35 -5.74
CA GLU A 62 -31.38 2.40 -4.83
C GLU A 62 -29.87 2.34 -4.67
N GLN A 63 -29.33 1.13 -4.48
CA GLN A 63 -27.90 0.88 -4.38
C GLN A 63 -27.16 1.28 -5.66
N GLN A 64 -27.70 0.98 -6.83
CA GLN A 64 -27.13 1.38 -8.11
C GLN A 64 -27.07 2.90 -8.24
N ARG A 65 -28.12 3.62 -7.82
CA ARG A 65 -28.13 5.09 -7.84
C ARG A 65 -27.06 5.69 -6.92
N VAL A 66 -26.86 5.12 -5.74
CA VAL A 66 -25.80 5.54 -4.82
C VAL A 66 -24.43 5.24 -5.42
N TYR A 67 -24.23 4.06 -5.99
CA TYR A 67 -22.98 3.69 -6.67
C TYR A 67 -22.64 4.68 -7.78
N ASP A 68 -23.59 4.98 -8.68
CA ASP A 68 -23.39 5.91 -9.80
C ASP A 68 -23.05 7.33 -9.31
N MET A 69 -23.69 7.78 -8.23
CA MET A 69 -23.38 9.07 -7.59
C MET A 69 -21.94 9.09 -7.05
N LEU A 70 -21.50 8.02 -6.39
CA LEU A 70 -20.15 7.93 -5.84
C LEU A 70 -19.08 7.85 -6.92
N VAL A 71 -19.36 7.16 -8.03
CA VAL A 71 -18.48 7.14 -9.20
C VAL A 71 -18.37 8.54 -9.82
N SER A 72 -19.50 9.22 -10.02
CA SER A 72 -19.53 10.59 -10.56
C SER A 72 -18.79 11.59 -9.66
N ALA A 73 -18.86 11.41 -8.34
CA ALA A 73 -18.13 12.22 -7.38
C ALA A 73 -16.62 11.86 -7.27
N GLY A 74 -16.15 10.81 -7.96
CA GLY A 74 -14.77 10.34 -7.89
C GLY A 74 -14.41 9.64 -6.58
N VAL A 75 -15.41 9.25 -5.78
CA VAL A 75 -15.20 8.51 -4.53
C VAL A 75 -14.94 7.03 -4.82
N LEU A 76 -15.66 6.47 -5.79
CA LEU A 76 -15.48 5.08 -6.22
C LEU A 76 -14.94 5.02 -7.66
N PRO A 77 -14.05 4.07 -7.96
CA PRO A 77 -13.66 3.80 -9.33
C PRO A 77 -14.82 3.16 -10.11
N GLN A 78 -14.85 3.44 -11.42
CA GLN A 78 -15.81 2.81 -12.32
C GLN A 78 -15.49 1.33 -12.51
N ARG A 79 -16.50 0.47 -12.39
CA ARG A 79 -16.38 -0.97 -12.62
C ARG A 79 -15.90 -1.27 -14.05
N GLY A 80 -14.88 -2.11 -14.20
CA GLY A 80 -14.27 -2.45 -15.50
C GLY A 80 -13.65 -1.27 -16.25
N GLY A 81 -13.40 -0.15 -15.57
CA GLY A 81 -12.62 0.95 -16.11
C GLY A 81 -11.13 0.73 -15.83
N ASP A 82 -10.28 0.97 -16.82
CA ASP A 82 -8.83 0.91 -16.66
C ASP A 82 -8.38 1.88 -15.56
N SER A 83 -8.21 1.36 -14.34
CA SER A 83 -7.55 2.09 -13.25
C SER A 83 -6.06 2.34 -13.54
N ALA A 84 -5.55 1.84 -14.68
CA ALA A 84 -4.19 1.96 -15.18
C ALA A 84 -3.85 3.34 -15.80
N SER A 85 -4.58 4.41 -15.48
CA SER A 85 -4.23 5.77 -15.87
C SER A 85 -4.12 6.68 -14.65
N ALA A 86 -2.97 6.64 -13.97
CA ALA A 86 -2.44 7.72 -13.13
C ALA A 86 -0.93 7.53 -12.91
#